data_AF-A0A248TFP0-F1
#
_entry.id   AF-A0A248TFP0-F1
#
_cell.length_a   1.000
_cell.length_b   1.000
_cell.length_c   1.000
_cell.angle_alpha   90.00
_cell.angle_beta   90.00
_cell.angle_gamma   90.00
#
_symmetry.space_group_name_H-M   'P 1'
#
loop_
_entity.id
_entity.type
_entity.pdbx_description
1 polymer ?
#
loop_
_entity_poly.entity_id
_entity_poly.type
_entity_poly.pdbx_seq_one_letter_code
_entity_poly.pdbx_strand_id
1 'polypeptide(L)'
;MIWRCRCFITRCIERNHCRNYVVWASNLCWEPCNHHFNWPILACLYKFWGEWTLFGLSLTHLISFLVFWFINLCFSFGGMKALGKLSNVITPLVFLIFGGMSIWSIDQAGGVEPILLHGATNISATNIFTMITCMSALLATWVAPILSVSDYTRYARTTIQQSLGQFLGIMVSYGLFAAASISIIKGTEMLYGKPIWNILDVIGEFDSKLVVCLSLITVCLSTLSVNITGNIIPAINQLISLFPKLINSKSAAIIISIAGMVIMPWKLMENSTSIFTFLNMVGGLLSPVIGIMITQYFLIDKKKIDIKELYHNKGDHYYSSGVNKSAILAMCMAGGLSLSGHFISSLEPLYNLSFFVGIISSILLYLLFIFMNTVIFGKFGSRQNKASS
;
A
#
# COMPACT_ATOMS: atom_id res chain seq x y z
N MET A 1 4.91 3.12 -18.61
CA MET A 1 5.21 2.03 -19.57
C MET A 1 4.50 0.71 -19.23
N ILE A 2 3.46 0.71 -18.37
CA ILE A 2 3.00 -0.49 -17.64
C ILE A 2 1.62 -1.01 -18.08
N TRP A 3 0.62 -0.20 -18.47
CA TRP A 3 -0.74 -0.71 -18.76
C TRP A 3 -1.00 -1.08 -20.24
N ARG A 4 0.04 -1.17 -21.10
CA ARG A 4 0.00 -2.20 -22.17
C ARG A 4 -0.17 -3.59 -21.54
N CYS A 5 0.35 -3.79 -20.34
CA CYS A 5 0.08 -4.96 -19.51
C CYS A 5 -1.27 -4.92 -18.77
N ARG A 6 -2.22 -4.00 -19.01
CA ARG A 6 -3.54 -4.04 -18.34
C ARG A 6 -4.69 -4.62 -19.17
N CYS A 7 -4.67 -4.54 -20.50
CA CYS A 7 -5.47 -5.50 -21.28
C CYS A 7 -5.01 -6.95 -20.97
N PHE A 8 -3.69 -7.16 -20.86
CA PHE A 8 -3.05 -8.40 -20.40
C PHE A 8 -3.48 -8.88 -18.99
N ILE A 9 -4.12 -8.02 -18.18
CA ILE A 9 -4.57 -8.35 -16.81
C ILE A 9 -6.10 -8.53 -16.74
N THR A 10 -6.90 -7.69 -17.38
CA THR A 10 -8.35 -7.61 -17.06
C THR A 10 -9.25 -8.66 -17.71
N ARG A 11 -8.73 -9.59 -18.55
CA ARG A 11 -9.44 -10.85 -18.87
C ARG A 11 -8.58 -12.13 -18.82
N CYS A 12 -7.25 -12.05 -18.82
CA CYS A 12 -6.43 -13.26 -18.56
C CYS A 12 -6.63 -13.79 -17.12
N ILE A 13 -7.19 -12.94 -16.25
CA ILE A 13 -7.54 -13.24 -14.86
C ILE A 13 -8.96 -13.86 -14.73
N GLU A 14 -9.75 -14.01 -15.82
CA GLU A 14 -11.07 -14.69 -15.76
C GLU A 14 -11.01 -16.11 -15.15
N ARG A 15 -9.82 -16.74 -15.08
CA ARG A 15 -9.61 -18.08 -14.48
C ARG A 15 -8.33 -18.25 -13.66
N ASN A 16 -7.43 -17.26 -13.60
CA ASN A 16 -6.10 -17.41 -12.99
C ASN A 16 -6.02 -16.66 -11.66
N HIS A 17 -6.18 -17.41 -10.57
CA HIS A 17 -6.61 -16.86 -9.28
C HIS A 17 -5.51 -16.28 -8.38
N CYS A 18 -4.30 -16.85 -8.35
CA CYS A 18 -3.35 -16.64 -7.25
C CYS A 18 -2.93 -15.18 -7.01
N ARG A 19 -2.69 -14.39 -8.06
CA ARG A 19 -2.25 -12.98 -7.90
C ARG A 19 -3.29 -12.12 -7.20
N ASN A 20 -4.57 -12.27 -7.57
CA ASN A 20 -5.61 -11.42 -7.03
C ASN A 20 -5.89 -11.74 -5.56
N TYR A 21 -5.86 -13.00 -5.13
CA TYR A 21 -6.18 -13.33 -3.74
C TYR A 21 -5.24 -12.69 -2.72
N VAL A 22 -3.92 -12.70 -2.95
CA VAL A 22 -2.96 -12.13 -1.98
C VAL A 22 -3.02 -10.60 -1.97
N VAL A 23 -3.08 -9.97 -3.15
CA VAL A 23 -3.18 -8.51 -3.27
C VAL A 23 -4.53 -8.02 -2.71
N TRP A 24 -5.64 -8.73 -2.93
CA TRP A 24 -6.95 -8.45 -2.34
C TRP A 24 -6.92 -8.52 -0.81
N ALA A 25 -6.39 -9.61 -0.24
CA ALA A 25 -6.26 -9.78 1.21
C ALA A 25 -5.45 -8.66 1.88
N SER A 26 -4.37 -8.19 1.23
CA SER A 26 -3.55 -7.10 1.77
C SER A 26 -4.22 -5.72 1.74
N ASN A 27 -5.00 -5.41 0.68
CA ASN A 27 -5.75 -4.14 0.62
C ASN A 27 -6.82 -4.10 1.73
N LEU A 28 -7.53 -5.21 1.94
CA LEU A 28 -8.54 -5.35 2.99
C LEU A 28 -7.98 -5.13 4.41
N CYS A 29 -6.74 -5.57 4.64
CA CYS A 29 -6.12 -5.54 5.95
C CYS A 29 -5.54 -4.16 6.33
N TRP A 30 -5.25 -3.30 5.34
CA TRP A 30 -4.60 -2.00 5.57
C TRP A 30 -5.57 -0.89 5.99
N GLU A 31 -6.86 -0.96 5.63
CA GLU A 31 -7.79 0.18 5.83
C GLU A 31 -8.22 0.39 7.30
N PRO A 32 -8.75 -0.62 8.02
CA PRO A 32 -9.27 -0.47 9.38
C PRO A 32 -8.15 -0.52 10.45
N CYS A 33 -6.89 -0.46 10.03
CA CYS A 33 -5.70 -0.70 10.83
C CYS A 33 -5.36 0.48 11.78
N ASN A 34 -5.73 1.72 11.42
CA ASN A 34 -5.32 2.93 12.16
C ASN A 34 -6.07 3.11 13.49
N HIS A 35 -5.53 2.50 14.55
CA HIS A 35 -6.11 2.46 15.90
C HIS A 35 -6.41 3.83 16.55
N HIS A 36 -5.75 4.90 16.09
CA HIS A 36 -5.79 6.23 16.70
C HIS A 36 -6.77 7.22 16.04
N PHE A 37 -7.71 6.77 15.19
CA PHE A 37 -8.78 7.63 14.68
C PHE A 37 -9.86 7.94 15.74
N ASN A 38 -9.45 8.69 16.77
CA ASN A 38 -10.34 9.57 17.54
C ASN A 38 -10.95 10.58 16.56
N TRP A 39 -12.13 10.31 16.03
CA TRP A 39 -12.85 11.28 15.21
C TRP A 39 -13.40 12.39 16.14
N PRO A 40 -12.90 13.64 16.09
CA PRO A 40 -13.10 14.55 17.23
C PRO A 40 -14.55 15.05 17.39
N ILE A 41 -15.30 15.12 16.29
CA ILE A 41 -16.75 15.43 16.30
C ILE A 41 -17.56 14.33 17.00
N LEU A 42 -17.01 13.11 17.11
CA LEU A 42 -17.61 11.95 17.78
C LEU A 42 -16.93 11.68 19.14
N ALA A 43 -15.73 12.20 19.39
CA ALA A 43 -15.20 12.36 20.74
C ALA A 43 -16.08 13.30 21.58
N CYS A 44 -16.81 14.25 20.97
CA CYS A 44 -17.89 14.97 21.65
C CYS A 44 -19.05 14.06 22.11
N LEU A 45 -19.28 12.91 21.45
CA LEU A 45 -20.26 11.91 21.89
C LEU A 45 -19.73 10.98 23.00
N TYR A 46 -18.42 10.92 23.25
CA TYR A 46 -17.85 10.20 24.40
C TYR A 46 -18.50 10.64 25.73
N LYS A 47 -18.95 11.89 25.81
CA LYS A 47 -19.66 12.45 26.96
C LYS A 47 -21.09 11.94 27.17
N PHE A 48 -21.63 11.13 26.24
CA PHE A 48 -22.99 10.58 26.27
C PHE A 48 -23.04 9.05 26.34
N TRP A 49 -21.98 8.33 25.97
CA TRP A 49 -21.96 6.87 25.89
C TRP A 49 -20.73 6.32 26.65
N GLY A 50 -20.99 5.67 27.80
CA GLY A 50 -19.97 5.26 28.77
C GLY A 50 -19.10 4.07 28.36
N GLU A 51 -18.36 3.53 29.34
CA GLU A 51 -17.21 2.60 29.19
C GLU A 51 -17.52 1.17 28.70
N TRP A 52 -18.54 1.00 27.85
CA TRP A 52 -18.84 -0.27 27.21
C TRP A 52 -17.75 -0.60 26.18
N THR A 53 -17.12 -1.77 26.31
CA THR A 53 -16.10 -2.26 25.37
C THR A 53 -16.63 -3.44 24.57
N LEU A 54 -16.35 -3.44 23.26
CA LEU A 54 -16.78 -4.48 22.32
C LEU A 54 -15.68 -4.67 21.26
N PHE A 55 -15.32 -5.93 20.96
CA PHE A 55 -14.26 -6.27 19.99
C PHE A 55 -12.89 -5.60 20.23
N GLY A 56 -12.61 -5.17 21.46
CA GLY A 56 -11.38 -4.46 21.85
C GLY A 56 -11.41 -2.93 21.64
N LEU A 57 -12.55 -2.35 21.28
CA LEU A 57 -12.76 -0.91 21.17
C LEU A 57 -13.80 -0.44 22.19
N SER A 58 -13.79 0.85 22.56
CA SER A 58 -14.95 1.45 23.24
C SER A 58 -16.14 1.53 22.29
N LEU A 59 -17.36 1.58 22.81
CA LEU A 59 -18.58 1.77 22.02
C LEU A 59 -18.51 3.06 21.16
N THR A 60 -17.96 4.14 21.72
CA THR A 60 -17.76 5.41 21.00
C THR A 60 -16.76 5.26 19.84
N HIS A 61 -15.67 4.51 20.03
CA HIS A 61 -14.71 4.21 18.96
C HIS A 61 -15.32 3.31 17.88
N LEU A 62 -16.07 2.28 18.27
CA LEU A 62 -16.73 1.37 17.34
C LEU A 62 -17.80 2.07 16.49
N ILE A 63 -18.63 2.93 17.10
CA ILE A 63 -19.61 3.76 16.36
C ILE A 63 -18.88 4.72 15.42
N SER A 64 -17.80 5.35 15.87
CA SER A 64 -16.99 6.25 15.02
C SER A 64 -16.38 5.53 13.82
N PHE A 65 -15.84 4.34 14.04
CA PHE A 65 -15.35 3.46 12.99
C PHE A 65 -16.48 3.08 12.01
N LEU A 66 -17.62 2.61 12.50
CA LEU A 66 -18.77 2.20 11.66
C LEU A 66 -19.29 3.34 10.78
N VAL A 67 -19.41 4.56 11.33
CA VAL A 67 -19.82 5.75 10.57
C VAL A 67 -18.80 6.10 9.49
N PHE A 68 -17.50 6.14 9.83
CA PHE A 68 -16.44 6.40 8.85
C PHE A 68 -16.39 5.32 7.76
N TRP A 69 -16.56 4.06 8.13
CA TRP A 69 -16.54 2.90 7.24
C TRP A 69 -17.73 2.91 6.26
N PHE A 70 -18.92 3.23 6.76
CA PHE A 70 -20.11 3.44 5.93
C PHE A 70 -19.92 4.58 4.93
N ILE A 71 -19.32 5.70 5.35
CA ILE A 71 -18.99 6.82 4.46
C ILE A 71 -17.99 6.38 3.37
N ASN A 72 -16.95 5.60 3.71
CA ASN A 72 -16.01 5.05 2.72
C ASN A 72 -16.72 4.17 1.68
N LEU A 73 -17.62 3.28 2.12
CA LEU A 73 -18.46 2.47 1.22
C LEU A 73 -19.35 3.35 0.32
N CYS A 74 -20.01 4.38 0.85
CA CYS A 74 -20.82 5.31 0.07
C CYS A 74 -20.01 6.04 -1.02
N PHE A 75 -18.84 6.58 -0.69
CA PHE A 75 -17.99 7.27 -1.66
C PHE A 75 -17.35 6.31 -2.68
N SER A 76 -17.16 5.03 -2.36
CA SER A 76 -16.68 4.02 -3.33
C SER A 76 -17.60 3.90 -4.56
N PHE A 77 -18.90 4.11 -4.39
CA PHE A 77 -19.88 4.11 -5.49
C PHE A 77 -19.77 5.35 -6.40
N GLY A 78 -19.14 6.45 -5.95
CA GLY A 78 -18.98 7.69 -6.71
C GLY A 78 -18.00 7.58 -7.89
N GLY A 79 -17.10 6.60 -7.85
CA GLY A 79 -16.19 6.25 -8.93
C GLY A 79 -15.09 7.28 -9.24
N MET A 80 -14.16 6.87 -10.13
CA MET A 80 -12.89 7.57 -10.38
C MET A 80 -13.00 9.07 -10.69
N LYS A 81 -14.06 9.51 -11.39
CA LYS A 81 -14.22 10.92 -11.77
C LYS A 81 -14.59 11.81 -10.58
N ALA A 82 -15.39 11.32 -9.64
CA ALA A 82 -15.75 12.06 -8.43
C ALA A 82 -14.56 12.11 -7.46
N LEU A 83 -13.91 10.95 -7.25
CA LEU A 83 -12.77 10.83 -6.35
C LEU A 83 -11.55 11.62 -6.84
N GLY A 84 -11.31 11.70 -8.16
CA GLY A 84 -10.29 12.58 -8.72
C GLY A 84 -10.55 14.07 -8.46
N LYS A 85 -11.81 14.54 -8.50
CA LYS A 85 -12.16 15.91 -8.11
C LYS A 85 -11.96 16.14 -6.62
N LEU A 86 -12.38 15.18 -5.79
CA LEU A 86 -12.25 15.23 -4.33
C LEU A 86 -10.76 15.33 -3.92
N SER A 87 -9.92 14.45 -4.46
CA SER A 87 -8.47 14.45 -4.23
C SER A 87 -7.81 15.77 -4.65
N ASN A 88 -8.17 16.33 -5.81
CA ASN A 88 -7.66 17.63 -6.27
C ASN A 88 -7.97 18.81 -5.32
N VAL A 89 -9.03 18.73 -4.52
CA VAL A 89 -9.36 19.75 -3.49
C VAL A 89 -8.62 19.48 -2.18
N ILE A 90 -8.46 18.20 -1.82
CA ILE A 90 -7.83 17.79 -0.55
C ILE A 90 -6.31 17.98 -0.57
N THR A 91 -5.62 17.61 -1.66
CA THR A 91 -4.15 17.67 -1.71
C THR A 91 -3.58 19.07 -1.40
N PRO A 92 -4.13 20.18 -1.95
CA PRO A 92 -3.71 21.53 -1.54
C PRO A 92 -3.99 21.86 -0.07
N LEU A 93 -5.15 21.44 0.48
CA LEU A 93 -5.49 21.67 1.90
C LEU A 93 -4.53 20.93 2.83
N VAL A 94 -4.16 19.69 2.48
CA VAL A 94 -3.18 18.90 3.24
C VAL A 94 -1.81 19.60 3.24
N PHE A 95 -1.31 20.05 2.08
CA PHE A 95 -0.04 20.79 2.04
C PHE A 95 -0.09 22.13 2.78
N LEU A 96 -1.22 22.85 2.74
CA LEU A 96 -1.41 24.09 3.50
C LEU A 96 -1.34 23.82 5.01
N ILE A 97 -2.03 22.80 5.50
CA ILE A 97 -2.12 22.47 6.93
C ILE A 97 -0.81 21.88 7.46
N PHE A 98 -0.20 20.92 6.76
CA PHE A 98 1.11 20.40 7.18
C PHE A 98 2.21 21.46 7.06
N GLY A 99 2.22 22.28 6.01
CA GLY A 99 3.13 23.42 5.89
C GLY A 99 2.95 24.45 7.01
N GLY A 100 1.70 24.78 7.36
CA GLY A 100 1.37 25.67 8.48
C GLY A 100 1.83 25.13 9.83
N MET A 101 1.58 23.84 10.12
CA MET A 101 2.08 23.18 11.33
C MET A 101 3.61 23.16 11.39
N SER A 102 4.31 22.99 10.26
CA SER A 102 5.77 23.07 10.21
C SER A 102 6.30 24.48 10.44
N ILE A 103 5.68 25.51 9.85
CA ILE A 103 6.05 26.92 10.07
C ILE A 103 5.85 27.30 11.54
N TRP A 104 4.72 26.92 12.14
CA TRP A 104 4.47 27.11 13.58
C TRP A 104 5.53 26.39 14.44
N SER A 105 5.85 25.13 14.14
CA SER A 105 6.82 24.38 14.95
C SER A 105 8.25 24.93 14.82
N ILE A 106 8.61 25.49 13.66
CA ILE A 106 9.86 26.23 13.43
C ILE A 106 9.89 27.54 14.25
N ASP A 107 8.79 28.29 14.26
CA ASP A 107 8.66 29.53 15.03
C ASP A 107 8.81 29.27 16.55
N GLN A 108 8.09 28.26 17.07
CA GLN A 108 8.19 27.86 18.48
C GLN A 108 9.56 27.27 18.87
N ALA A 109 10.32 26.72 17.93
CA ALA A 109 11.70 26.26 18.15
C ALA A 109 12.74 27.40 18.16
N GLY A 110 12.33 28.65 17.93
CA GLY A 110 13.25 29.79 17.78
C GLY A 110 13.91 29.88 16.40
N GLY A 111 13.38 29.19 15.39
CA GLY A 111 13.85 29.19 14.01
C GLY A 111 14.29 27.82 13.48
N VAL A 112 14.84 27.82 12.27
CA VAL A 112 15.26 26.59 11.56
C VAL A 112 16.60 26.05 12.08
N GLU A 113 17.52 26.94 12.47
CA GLU A 113 18.87 26.57 12.93
C GLU A 113 18.85 25.63 14.15
N PRO A 114 18.08 25.89 15.23
CA PRO A 114 17.99 24.95 16.35
C PRO A 114 17.50 23.56 15.95
N ILE A 115 16.50 23.46 15.05
CA ILE A 115 15.98 22.18 14.54
C ILE A 115 17.05 21.40 13.76
N LEU A 116 17.90 22.10 12.98
CA LEU A 116 19.00 21.47 12.23
C LEU A 116 20.18 21.06 13.11
N LEU A 117 20.47 21.84 14.16
CA LEU A 117 21.58 21.58 15.09
C LEU A 117 21.21 20.56 16.19
N HIS A 118 19.92 20.29 16.42
CA HIS A 118 19.45 19.28 17.37
C HIS A 118 19.60 17.85 16.81
N GLY A 119 20.86 17.45 16.62
CA GLY A 119 21.25 16.08 16.27
C GLY A 119 20.95 15.09 17.39
N ALA A 120 20.77 13.81 17.05
CA ALA A 120 20.55 12.77 18.04
C ALA A 120 21.85 12.49 18.84
N THR A 121 21.77 12.59 20.18
CA THR A 121 22.92 12.43 21.09
C THR A 121 23.49 11.02 21.15
N ASN A 122 22.79 10.02 20.61
CA ASN A 122 23.15 8.60 20.63
C ASN A 122 23.30 7.99 19.23
N ILE A 123 23.93 8.72 18.28
CA ILE A 123 24.35 8.13 17.00
C ILE A 123 25.60 7.25 17.23
N SER A 124 25.38 6.12 17.90
CA SER A 124 26.22 4.93 17.69
C SER A 124 26.16 4.62 16.19
N ALA A 125 27.33 4.48 15.56
CA ALA A 125 27.51 4.56 14.11
C ALA A 125 26.39 3.83 13.34
N THR A 126 25.52 4.61 12.67
CA THR A 126 24.26 4.11 12.09
C THR A 126 24.52 2.90 11.21
N ASN A 127 24.17 1.73 11.74
CA ASN A 127 24.40 0.47 11.05
C ASN A 127 23.63 0.50 9.73
N ILE A 128 24.36 0.44 8.61
CA ILE A 128 23.81 0.51 7.26
C ILE A 128 22.72 -0.56 7.07
N PHE A 129 22.88 -1.71 7.72
CA PHE A 129 21.86 -2.76 7.78
C PHE A 129 20.51 -2.25 8.35
N THR A 130 20.53 -1.54 9.48
CA THR A 130 19.33 -0.96 10.11
C THR A 130 18.67 0.09 9.22
N MET A 131 19.45 0.90 8.49
CA MET A 131 18.88 1.83 7.50
C MET A 131 18.15 1.06 6.37
N ILE A 132 18.74 -0.03 5.89
CA ILE A 132 18.14 -0.87 4.82
C ILE A 132 16.91 -1.63 5.32
N THR A 133 16.85 -2.09 6.58
CA THR A 133 15.62 -2.70 7.14
C THR A 133 14.50 -1.67 7.33
N CYS A 134 14.81 -0.45 7.78
CA CYS A 134 13.83 0.64 7.77
C CYS A 134 13.32 0.95 6.36
N MET A 135 14.20 0.97 5.34
CA MET A 135 13.78 1.12 3.94
C MET A 135 12.94 -0.05 3.44
N SER A 136 13.25 -1.29 3.85
CA SER A 136 12.46 -2.51 3.53
C SER A 136 11.04 -2.39 4.07
N ALA A 137 10.88 -2.04 5.35
CA ALA A 137 9.57 -1.85 5.99
C ALA A 137 8.78 -0.69 5.34
N LEU A 138 9.43 0.43 5.02
CA LEU A 138 8.78 1.56 4.33
C LEU A 138 8.32 1.17 2.92
N LEU A 139 9.12 0.42 2.16
CA LEU A 139 8.74 -0.06 0.83
C LEU A 139 7.65 -1.15 0.88
N ALA A 140 7.60 -1.94 1.95
CA ALA A 140 6.54 -2.93 2.17
C ALA A 140 5.13 -2.28 2.22
N THR A 141 5.01 -1.06 2.77
CA THR A 141 3.74 -0.29 2.76
C THR A 141 3.19 -0.05 1.34
N TRP A 142 4.07 0.11 0.35
CA TRP A 142 3.71 0.44 -1.03
C TRP A 142 3.43 -0.78 -1.92
N VAL A 143 3.61 -2.01 -1.44
CA VAL A 143 3.55 -3.20 -2.30
C VAL A 143 2.18 -3.40 -2.95
N ALA A 144 1.08 -3.25 -2.19
CA ALA A 144 -0.27 -3.37 -2.75
C ALA A 144 -0.60 -2.24 -3.76
N PRO A 145 -0.29 -0.95 -3.49
CA PRO A 145 -0.28 0.10 -4.50
C PRO A 145 0.60 -0.20 -5.73
N ILE A 146 1.80 -0.75 -5.59
CA ILE A 146 2.69 -1.10 -6.72
C ILE A 146 2.05 -2.18 -7.60
N LEU A 147 1.52 -3.25 -6.99
CA LEU A 147 0.89 -4.37 -7.70
C LEU A 147 -0.44 -4.00 -8.35
N SER A 148 -1.09 -2.93 -7.86
CA SER A 148 -2.32 -2.36 -8.41
C SER A 148 -2.13 -1.07 -9.22
N VAL A 149 -0.92 -0.51 -9.32
CA VAL A 149 -0.66 0.79 -10.01
C VAL A 149 -1.17 0.79 -11.45
N SER A 150 -1.22 -0.39 -12.05
CA SER A 150 -1.82 -0.65 -13.36
C SER A 150 -3.23 -0.06 -13.48
N ASP A 151 -4.02 -0.04 -12.41
CA ASP A 151 -5.42 0.37 -12.31
C ASP A 151 -5.63 1.87 -12.55
N TYR A 152 -4.56 2.66 -12.50
CA TYR A 152 -4.57 4.09 -12.80
C TYR A 152 -3.79 4.42 -14.09
N THR A 153 -2.77 3.64 -14.46
CA THR A 153 -1.67 4.10 -15.39
C THR A 153 -1.67 3.52 -17.01
N ARG A 154 -3.11 3.50 -17.01
CA ARG A 154 -4.28 2.95 -17.81
C ARG A 154 -5.40 3.96 -18.14
N TYR A 155 -5.57 5.06 -17.40
CA TYR A 155 -6.56 6.11 -17.68
C TYR A 155 -5.96 7.41 -18.22
N ALA A 156 -4.67 7.66 -17.99
CA ALA A 156 -3.95 8.84 -18.49
C ALA A 156 -3.70 8.76 -20.01
N ARG A 157 -3.11 9.81 -20.60
CA ARG A 157 -2.98 9.93 -22.06
C ARG A 157 -1.69 9.32 -22.62
N THR A 158 -0.55 9.45 -21.93
CA THR A 158 0.73 8.88 -22.41
C THR A 158 1.54 8.17 -21.32
N THR A 159 2.40 7.24 -21.76
CA THR A 159 3.31 6.50 -20.86
C THR A 159 4.43 7.37 -20.26
N ILE A 160 4.69 8.55 -20.81
CA ILE A 160 5.64 9.53 -20.26
C ILE A 160 4.96 10.34 -19.15
N GLN A 161 3.77 10.90 -19.41
CA GLN A 161 3.02 11.73 -18.45
C GLN A 161 2.75 10.99 -17.13
N GLN A 162 2.34 9.73 -17.20
CA GLN A 162 2.16 8.90 -15.99
C GLN A 162 3.47 8.65 -15.23
N SER A 163 4.62 8.55 -15.92
CA SER A 163 5.91 8.25 -15.27
C SER A 163 6.44 9.48 -14.55
N LEU A 164 6.43 10.63 -15.24
CA LEU A 164 6.83 11.91 -14.66
C LEU A 164 5.87 12.33 -13.53
N GLY A 165 4.55 12.17 -13.72
CA GLY A 165 3.56 12.49 -12.70
C GLY A 165 3.67 11.64 -11.44
N GLN A 166 3.95 10.33 -11.57
CA GLN A 166 4.21 9.47 -10.41
C GLN A 166 5.56 9.76 -9.76
N PHE A 167 6.64 9.93 -10.54
CA PHE A 167 7.97 10.23 -10.01
C PHE A 167 8.01 11.58 -9.28
N LEU A 168 7.57 12.66 -9.92
CA LEU A 168 7.51 13.99 -9.31
C LEU A 168 6.53 14.01 -8.15
N GLY A 169 5.36 13.36 -8.28
CA GLY A 169 4.36 13.25 -7.21
C GLY A 169 4.93 12.61 -5.95
N ILE A 170 5.64 11.48 -6.09
CA ILE A 170 6.29 10.79 -4.96
C ILE A 170 7.44 11.65 -4.41
N MET A 171 8.39 12.10 -5.25
CA MET A 171 9.58 12.83 -4.80
C MET A 171 9.24 14.16 -4.11
N VAL A 172 8.34 14.97 -4.68
CA VAL A 172 7.93 16.25 -4.08
C VAL A 172 7.14 16.01 -2.80
N SER A 173 6.18 15.07 -2.79
CA SER A 173 5.40 14.79 -1.58
C SER A 173 6.27 14.25 -0.45
N TYR A 174 7.12 13.25 -0.71
CA TYR A 174 8.01 12.69 0.31
C TYR A 174 9.04 13.70 0.81
N GLY A 175 9.61 14.54 -0.07
CA GLY A 175 10.52 15.60 0.36
C GLY A 175 9.84 16.62 1.29
N LEU A 176 8.65 17.09 0.93
CA LEU A 176 7.88 18.04 1.75
C LEU A 176 7.39 17.41 3.06
N PHE A 177 6.87 16.18 3.04
CA PHE A 177 6.42 15.50 4.25
C PHE A 177 7.58 15.11 5.17
N ALA A 178 8.76 14.74 4.64
CA ALA A 178 9.94 14.46 5.46
C ALA A 178 10.42 15.73 6.18
N ALA A 179 10.58 16.84 5.45
CA ALA A 179 10.92 18.12 6.05
C ALA A 179 9.88 18.56 7.11
N ALA A 180 8.59 18.46 6.76
CA ALA A 180 7.50 18.82 7.67
C ALA A 180 7.49 17.98 8.95
N SER A 181 7.70 16.66 8.83
CA SER A 181 7.70 15.74 9.97
C SER A 181 8.90 15.99 10.88
N ILE A 182 10.09 16.19 10.32
CA ILE A 182 11.31 16.50 11.09
C ILE A 182 11.12 17.82 11.87
N SER A 183 10.63 18.87 11.22
CA SER A 183 10.38 20.15 11.88
C SER A 183 9.36 20.04 13.01
N ILE A 184 8.25 19.33 12.80
CA ILE A 184 7.19 19.14 13.82
C ILE A 184 7.69 18.30 15.00
N ILE A 185 8.38 17.18 14.73
CA ILE A 185 8.88 16.29 15.78
C ILE A 185 9.96 16.99 16.62
N LYS A 186 10.90 17.70 15.99
CA LYS A 186 11.98 18.41 16.70
C LYS A 186 11.52 19.68 17.39
N GLY A 187 10.63 20.47 16.78
CA GLY A 187 10.06 21.65 17.42
C GLY A 187 9.19 21.29 18.63
N THR A 188 8.38 20.22 18.56
CA THR A 188 7.63 19.73 19.74
C THR A 188 8.54 19.12 20.81
N GLU A 189 9.62 18.43 20.43
CA GLU A 189 10.64 17.94 21.36
C GLU A 189 11.32 19.08 22.14
N MET A 190 11.61 20.20 21.47
CA MET A 190 12.16 21.40 22.11
C MET A 190 11.14 22.14 22.97
N LEU A 191 9.89 22.29 22.51
CA LEU A 191 8.85 23.05 23.21
C LEU A 191 8.30 22.33 24.46
N TYR A 192 8.12 21.01 24.38
CA TYR A 192 7.48 20.20 25.43
C TYR A 192 8.42 19.23 26.15
N GLY A 193 9.70 19.19 25.78
CA GLY A 193 10.67 18.20 26.29
C GLY A 193 10.39 16.76 25.86
N LYS A 194 9.48 16.53 24.89
CA LYS A 194 9.08 15.20 24.38
C LYS A 194 8.77 15.28 22.87
N PRO A 195 9.30 14.38 22.03
CA PRO A 195 8.95 14.36 20.60
C PRO A 195 7.51 13.85 20.40
N ILE A 196 6.67 14.62 19.71
CA ILE A 196 5.28 14.24 19.40
C ILE A 196 5.20 13.67 17.97
N TRP A 197 5.01 12.35 17.89
CA TRP A 197 4.99 11.60 16.62
C TRP A 197 3.59 11.49 15.99
N ASN A 198 2.53 11.60 16.80
CA ASN A 198 1.14 11.50 16.36
C ASN A 198 0.60 12.89 16.00
N ILE A 199 0.20 13.06 14.74
CA ILE A 199 -0.29 14.34 14.23
C ILE A 199 -1.57 14.83 14.92
N LEU A 200 -2.41 13.93 15.43
CA LEU A 200 -3.63 14.31 16.14
C LEU A 200 -3.33 14.95 17.50
N ASP A 201 -2.25 14.52 18.15
CA ASP A 201 -1.83 15.09 19.43
C ASP A 201 -1.21 16.49 19.20
N VAL A 202 -0.40 16.65 18.15
CA VAL A 202 0.09 17.98 17.70
C VAL A 202 -1.08 18.93 17.38
N ILE A 203 -2.13 18.43 16.73
CA ILE A 203 -3.32 19.25 16.44
C ILE A 203 -4.09 19.63 17.73
N GLY A 204 -4.01 18.81 18.78
CA GLY A 204 -4.62 19.11 20.08
C GLY A 204 -3.98 20.28 20.84
N GLU A 205 -2.75 20.65 20.50
CA GLU A 205 -1.99 21.74 21.13
C GLU A 205 -2.33 23.15 20.57
N PHE A 206 -3.15 23.27 19.52
CA PHE A 206 -3.52 24.59 18.96
C PHE A 206 -4.70 25.25 19.70
N ASP A 207 -4.48 26.44 20.27
CA ASP A 207 -5.53 27.27 20.90
C ASP A 207 -6.71 27.57 19.97
N SER A 208 -6.43 27.77 18.67
CA SER A 208 -7.43 28.17 17.70
C SER A 208 -8.33 27.01 17.29
N LYS A 209 -9.49 26.92 17.96
CA LYS A 209 -10.56 25.94 17.67
C LYS A 209 -10.94 25.85 16.17
N LEU A 210 -10.76 26.94 15.42
CA LEU A 210 -10.97 26.96 13.97
C LEU A 210 -9.87 26.19 13.22
N VAL A 211 -8.59 26.42 13.57
CA VAL A 211 -7.44 25.68 13.00
C VAL A 211 -7.54 24.21 13.37
N VAL A 212 -7.83 23.89 14.64
CA VAL A 212 -8.09 22.53 15.13
C VAL A 212 -9.16 21.84 14.25
N CYS A 213 -10.33 22.48 14.08
CA CYS A 213 -11.42 21.93 13.28
C CYS A 213 -11.03 21.68 11.80
N LEU A 214 -10.39 22.67 11.14
CA LEU A 214 -9.97 22.54 9.74
C LEU A 214 -8.89 21.46 9.54
N SER A 215 -7.93 21.37 10.46
CA SER A 215 -6.90 20.33 10.45
C SER A 215 -7.50 18.93 10.56
N LEU A 216 -8.42 18.73 11.49
CA LEU A 216 -9.06 17.42 11.73
C LEU A 216 -10.00 17.00 10.58
N ILE A 217 -10.75 17.94 10.00
CA ILE A 217 -11.53 17.71 8.78
C ILE A 217 -10.61 17.33 7.62
N THR A 218 -9.47 18.01 7.45
CA THR A 218 -8.54 17.76 6.35
C THR A 218 -7.80 16.43 6.51
N VAL A 219 -7.38 16.06 7.73
CA VAL A 219 -6.80 14.74 8.03
C VAL A 219 -7.79 13.64 7.68
N CYS A 220 -9.05 13.74 8.13
CA CYS A 220 -10.13 12.84 7.71
C CYS A 220 -10.23 12.71 6.18
N LEU A 221 -10.38 13.84 5.48
CA LEU A 221 -10.67 13.81 4.04
C LEU A 221 -9.48 13.24 3.27
N SER A 222 -8.26 13.51 3.72
CA SER A 222 -7.04 12.85 3.26
C SER A 222 -7.14 11.33 3.43
N THR A 223 -7.41 10.84 4.65
CA THR A 223 -7.55 9.40 4.95
C THR A 223 -8.62 8.73 4.09
N LEU A 224 -9.81 9.34 3.97
CA LEU A 224 -10.90 8.84 3.11
C LEU A 224 -10.48 8.79 1.63
N SER A 225 -9.81 9.84 1.13
CA SER A 225 -9.36 9.92 -0.26
C SER A 225 -8.29 8.87 -0.59
N VAL A 226 -7.28 8.72 0.27
CA VAL A 226 -6.22 7.70 0.07
C VAL A 226 -6.74 6.30 0.32
N ASN A 227 -7.73 6.10 1.19
CA ASN A 227 -8.26 4.76 1.45
C ASN A 227 -9.07 4.23 0.26
N ILE A 228 -10.04 5.01 -0.24
CA ILE A 228 -10.88 4.59 -1.37
C ILE A 228 -10.04 4.42 -2.64
N THR A 229 -9.06 5.29 -2.85
CA THR A 229 -8.19 5.26 -4.05
C THR A 229 -7.04 4.25 -3.93
N GLY A 230 -6.44 4.10 -2.75
CA GLY A 230 -5.31 3.20 -2.53
C GLY A 230 -5.73 1.74 -2.40
N ASN A 231 -6.85 1.47 -1.72
CA ASN A 231 -7.18 0.14 -1.20
C ASN A 231 -8.52 -0.40 -1.77
N ILE A 232 -9.63 0.32 -1.57
CA ILE A 232 -10.97 -0.15 -1.97
C ILE A 232 -11.08 -0.37 -3.49
N ILE A 233 -10.73 0.63 -4.32
CA ILE A 233 -10.89 0.53 -5.78
C ILE A 233 -10.03 -0.58 -6.39
N PRO A 234 -8.75 -0.75 -6.01
CA PRO A 234 -7.97 -1.91 -6.39
C PRO A 234 -8.61 -3.22 -5.97
N ALA A 235 -9.10 -3.36 -4.73
CA ALA A 235 -9.76 -4.57 -4.26
C ALA A 235 -11.03 -4.86 -5.10
N ILE A 236 -11.84 -3.85 -5.42
CA ILE A 236 -13.05 -3.97 -6.26
C ILE A 236 -12.67 -4.51 -7.64
N ASN A 237 -11.68 -3.90 -8.31
CA ASN A 237 -11.24 -4.34 -9.64
C ASN A 237 -10.74 -5.80 -9.60
N GLN A 238 -10.05 -6.21 -8.54
CA GLN A 238 -9.54 -7.56 -8.36
C GLN A 238 -10.67 -8.59 -8.14
N LEU A 239 -11.66 -8.26 -7.30
CA LEU A 239 -12.77 -9.15 -6.98
C LEU A 239 -13.73 -9.34 -8.17
N ILE A 240 -14.02 -8.27 -8.93
CA ILE A 240 -14.76 -8.37 -10.20
C ILE A 240 -13.98 -9.25 -11.19
N SER A 241 -12.65 -9.09 -11.28
CA SER A 241 -11.82 -9.87 -12.21
C SER A 241 -11.72 -11.35 -11.83
N LEU A 242 -11.83 -11.70 -10.53
CA LEU A 242 -11.90 -13.08 -10.04
C LEU A 242 -13.24 -13.76 -10.36
N PHE A 243 -14.36 -13.03 -10.26
CA PHE A 243 -15.71 -13.59 -10.41
C PHE A 243 -16.61 -12.77 -11.36
N PRO A 244 -16.20 -12.54 -12.62
CA PRO A 244 -16.83 -11.56 -13.51
C PRO A 244 -18.26 -11.91 -13.95
N LYS A 245 -18.70 -13.16 -13.74
CA LYS A 245 -20.07 -13.62 -13.99
C LYS A 245 -20.99 -13.55 -12.77
N LEU A 246 -20.45 -13.31 -11.58
CA LEU A 246 -21.17 -13.38 -10.30
C LEU A 246 -21.19 -12.03 -9.57
N ILE A 247 -20.12 -11.24 -9.67
CA ILE A 247 -19.92 -10.04 -8.87
C ILE A 247 -19.86 -8.79 -9.76
N ASN A 248 -20.85 -7.91 -9.59
CA ASN A 248 -20.83 -6.55 -10.15
C ASN A 248 -20.10 -5.57 -9.21
N SER A 249 -19.77 -4.36 -9.69
CA SER A 249 -18.98 -3.39 -8.92
C SER A 249 -19.63 -2.89 -7.62
N LYS A 250 -20.96 -2.91 -7.48
CA LYS A 250 -21.62 -2.51 -6.22
C LYS A 250 -21.55 -3.65 -5.20
N SER A 251 -21.84 -4.88 -5.63
CA SER A 251 -21.69 -6.07 -4.80
C SER A 251 -20.24 -6.29 -4.37
N ALA A 252 -19.26 -6.03 -5.25
CA ALA A 252 -17.85 -6.08 -4.91
C ALA A 252 -17.50 -5.13 -3.75
N ALA A 253 -17.91 -3.87 -3.85
CA ALA A 253 -17.65 -2.86 -2.81
C ALA A 253 -18.22 -3.29 -1.44
N ILE A 254 -19.47 -3.77 -1.41
CA ILE A 254 -20.12 -4.25 -0.18
C ILE A 254 -19.36 -5.45 0.42
N ILE A 255 -18.99 -6.45 -0.40
CA ILE A 255 -18.23 -7.63 0.05
C ILE A 255 -16.87 -7.20 0.64
N ILE A 256 -16.20 -6.24 0.00
CA ILE A 256 -14.87 -5.74 0.41
C ILE A 256 -14.96 -4.95 1.71
N SER A 257 -15.93 -4.04 1.85
CA SER A 257 -16.14 -3.31 3.11
C SER A 257 -16.52 -4.26 4.25
N ILE A 258 -17.35 -5.29 4.01
CA ILE A 258 -17.66 -6.29 5.05
C ILE A 258 -16.39 -7.08 5.41
N ALA A 259 -15.64 -7.58 4.42
CA ALA A 259 -14.43 -8.37 4.66
C ALA A 259 -13.34 -7.58 5.41
N GLY A 260 -13.12 -6.31 5.07
CA GLY A 260 -12.15 -5.45 5.77
C GLY A 260 -12.52 -5.27 7.24
N MET A 261 -13.78 -4.97 7.54
CA MET A 261 -14.26 -4.86 8.92
C MET A 261 -14.12 -6.17 9.70
N VAL A 262 -14.43 -7.33 9.09
CA VAL A 262 -14.38 -8.65 9.74
C VAL A 262 -12.96 -9.10 10.09
N ILE A 263 -11.93 -8.58 9.41
CA ILE A 263 -10.52 -8.84 9.76
C ILE A 263 -10.13 -8.18 11.11
N MET A 264 -10.93 -7.21 11.59
CA MET A 264 -10.66 -6.43 12.81
C MET A 264 -9.23 -5.85 12.92
N PRO A 265 -8.59 -5.33 11.86
CA PRO A 265 -7.14 -5.11 11.84
C PRO A 265 -6.65 -3.95 12.72
N TRP A 266 -7.51 -3.23 13.45
CA TRP A 266 -7.07 -2.49 14.63
C TRP A 266 -6.29 -3.41 15.60
N LYS A 267 -6.71 -4.68 15.75
CA LYS A 267 -5.96 -5.73 16.46
C LYS A 267 -4.56 -6.04 15.93
N LEU A 268 -4.22 -5.61 14.71
CA LEU A 268 -2.88 -5.74 14.13
C LEU A 268 -1.99 -4.51 14.37
N MET A 269 -2.54 -3.43 14.95
CA MET A 269 -1.82 -2.20 15.28
C MET A 269 -1.97 -1.77 16.75
N GLU A 270 -2.29 -2.69 17.66
CA GLU A 270 -2.33 -2.42 19.12
C GLU A 270 -0.96 -2.01 19.69
N ASN A 271 0.14 -2.29 18.98
CA ASN A 271 1.50 -1.89 19.37
C ASN A 271 2.43 -1.83 18.15
N SER A 272 3.59 -1.18 18.32
CA SER A 272 4.60 -0.99 17.27
C SER A 272 5.20 -2.29 16.73
N THR A 273 5.40 -3.31 17.58
CA THR A 273 5.90 -4.61 17.14
C THR A 273 4.93 -5.28 16.16
N SER A 274 3.62 -5.29 16.48
CA SER A 274 2.58 -5.82 15.60
C SER A 274 2.54 -5.10 14.25
N ILE A 275 2.75 -3.78 14.21
CA ILE A 275 2.88 -3.00 12.96
C ILE A 275 4.04 -3.53 12.11
N PHE A 276 5.25 -3.65 12.67
CA PHE A 276 6.41 -4.14 11.93
C PHE A 276 6.26 -5.62 11.51
N THR A 277 5.67 -6.46 12.36
CA THR A 277 5.32 -7.85 12.02
C THR A 277 4.36 -7.91 10.82
N PHE A 278 3.30 -7.09 10.84
CA PHE A 278 2.35 -7.00 9.72
C PHE A 278 3.01 -6.50 8.44
N LEU A 279 3.81 -5.42 8.49
CA LEU A 279 4.50 -4.89 7.32
C LEU A 279 5.50 -5.87 6.72
N ASN A 280 6.30 -6.56 7.54
CA ASN A 280 7.23 -7.59 7.04
C ASN A 280 6.48 -8.83 6.50
N MET A 281 5.32 -9.19 7.07
CA MET A 281 4.47 -10.26 6.53
C MET A 281 3.88 -9.88 5.15
N VAL A 282 3.35 -8.67 5.01
CA VAL A 282 2.83 -8.11 3.75
C VAL A 282 3.94 -8.02 2.70
N GLY A 283 5.12 -7.53 3.10
CA GLY A 283 6.32 -7.49 2.26
C GLY A 283 6.72 -8.87 1.76
N GLY A 284 6.85 -9.86 2.66
CA GLY A 284 7.25 -11.22 2.31
C GLY A 284 6.25 -11.97 1.43
N LEU A 285 4.93 -11.78 1.63
CA LEU A 285 3.89 -12.46 0.85
C LEU A 285 3.69 -11.87 -0.55
N LEU A 286 3.79 -10.55 -0.71
CA LEU A 286 3.44 -9.85 -1.94
C LEU A 286 4.63 -9.46 -2.81
N SER A 287 5.78 -9.11 -2.22
CA SER A 287 6.94 -8.68 -2.99
C SER A 287 7.47 -9.75 -3.96
N PRO A 288 7.31 -11.08 -3.71
CA PRO A 288 7.49 -12.10 -4.75
C PRO A 288 6.65 -11.87 -6.02
N VAL A 289 5.41 -11.39 -5.90
CA VAL A 289 4.55 -11.12 -7.06
C VAL A 289 5.16 -10.03 -7.94
N ILE A 290 5.81 -9.03 -7.35
CA ILE A 290 6.54 -7.98 -8.09
C ILE A 290 7.70 -8.61 -8.89
N GLY A 291 8.52 -9.46 -8.25
CA GLY A 291 9.67 -10.10 -8.90
C GLY A 291 9.27 -11.04 -10.06
N ILE A 292 8.19 -11.82 -9.88
CA ILE A 292 7.59 -12.62 -10.96
C ILE A 292 7.12 -11.73 -12.11
N MET A 293 6.37 -10.65 -11.83
CA MET A 293 5.84 -9.75 -12.85
C MET A 293 6.93 -9.02 -13.64
N ILE A 294 7.99 -8.57 -12.98
CA ILE A 294 9.13 -7.91 -13.63
C ILE A 294 9.85 -8.91 -14.55
N THR A 295 10.17 -10.10 -14.03
CA THR A 295 10.84 -11.17 -14.79
C THR A 295 10.03 -11.57 -16.02
N GLN A 296 8.72 -11.78 -15.87
CA GLN A 296 7.81 -12.10 -16.96
C GLN A 296 7.84 -11.03 -18.06
N TYR A 297 7.48 -9.79 -17.74
CA TYR A 297 7.29 -8.75 -18.76
C TYR A 297 8.61 -8.26 -19.38
N PHE A 298 9.68 -8.10 -18.60
CA PHE A 298 10.92 -7.50 -19.08
C PHE A 298 11.93 -8.51 -19.64
N LEU A 299 12.08 -9.69 -19.03
CA LEU A 299 13.13 -10.65 -19.38
C LEU A 299 12.63 -11.75 -20.32
N ILE A 300 11.44 -12.31 -20.06
CA ILE A 300 10.87 -13.41 -20.84
C ILE A 300 10.13 -12.87 -22.06
N ASP A 301 9.14 -12.01 -21.84
CA ASP A 301 8.27 -11.46 -22.90
C ASP A 301 8.94 -10.31 -23.66
N LYS A 302 10.06 -9.79 -23.15
CA LYS A 302 10.86 -8.70 -23.76
C LYS A 302 10.00 -7.47 -24.14
N LYS A 303 9.02 -7.13 -23.29
CA LYS A 303 8.02 -6.06 -23.47
C LYS A 303 7.01 -6.29 -24.62
N LYS A 304 6.99 -7.47 -25.25
CA LYS A 304 6.03 -7.85 -26.30
C LYS A 304 4.87 -8.64 -25.70
N ILE A 305 3.64 -8.31 -26.10
CA ILE A 305 2.39 -8.83 -25.53
C ILE A 305 1.36 -8.93 -26.68
N ASP A 306 0.75 -10.09 -26.91
CA ASP A 306 -0.47 -10.19 -27.75
C ASP A 306 -1.72 -10.07 -26.88
N ILE A 307 -2.35 -8.89 -26.95
CA ILE A 307 -3.61 -8.57 -26.27
C ILE A 307 -4.72 -9.60 -26.56
N LYS A 308 -4.78 -10.20 -27.75
CA LYS A 308 -5.85 -11.16 -28.11
C LYS A 308 -5.72 -12.46 -27.34
N GLU A 309 -4.51 -12.99 -27.25
CA GLU A 309 -4.19 -14.28 -26.63
C GLU A 309 -4.70 -14.35 -25.18
N LEU A 310 -4.53 -13.25 -24.45
CA LEU A 310 -4.87 -13.07 -23.03
C LEU A 310 -6.38 -13.01 -22.76
N TYR A 311 -7.21 -13.03 -23.81
CA TYR A 311 -8.67 -13.06 -23.75
C TYR A 311 -9.21 -14.43 -24.22
N HIS A 312 -8.33 -15.41 -24.48
CA HIS A 312 -8.67 -16.73 -25.00
C HIS A 312 -8.05 -17.86 -24.16
N ASN A 313 -8.73 -19.01 -24.11
CA ASN A 313 -8.23 -20.22 -23.44
C ASN A 313 -7.21 -21.00 -24.31
N LYS A 314 -6.39 -20.29 -25.09
CA LYS A 314 -5.41 -20.83 -26.05
C LYS A 314 -4.26 -19.83 -26.27
N GLY A 315 -3.02 -20.27 -26.08
CA GLY A 315 -1.83 -19.46 -26.26
C GLY A 315 -0.64 -19.96 -25.43
N ASP A 316 0.52 -19.34 -25.62
CA ASP A 316 1.73 -19.54 -24.81
C ASP A 316 1.51 -19.02 -23.37
N HIS A 317 0.70 -17.97 -23.21
CA HIS A 317 0.25 -17.38 -21.95
C HIS A 317 -0.88 -18.17 -21.26
N TYR A 318 -1.44 -19.20 -21.90
CA TYR A 318 -2.43 -20.10 -21.29
C TYR A 318 -1.78 -21.25 -20.51
N TYR A 319 -0.45 -21.45 -20.66
CA TYR A 319 0.35 -22.42 -19.88
C TYR A 319 -0.30 -23.82 -19.77
N SER A 320 -0.21 -24.47 -18.61
CA SER A 320 -0.82 -25.77 -18.33
C SER A 320 -2.20 -25.54 -17.70
N SER A 321 -3.25 -25.60 -18.53
CA SER A 321 -4.65 -25.40 -18.11
C SER A 321 -4.90 -24.05 -17.41
N GLY A 322 -4.34 -22.98 -17.97
CA GLY A 322 -4.29 -21.63 -17.39
C GLY A 322 -3.03 -21.39 -16.54
N VAL A 323 -2.53 -22.41 -15.85
CA VAL A 323 -1.65 -22.23 -14.68
C VAL A 323 -0.16 -22.28 -15.05
N ASN A 324 0.55 -21.20 -14.73
CA ASN A 324 2.01 -21.16 -14.73
C ASN A 324 2.56 -21.71 -13.40
N LYS A 325 2.82 -23.03 -13.37
CA LYS A 325 3.32 -23.74 -12.18
C LYS A 325 4.67 -23.21 -11.69
N SER A 326 5.57 -22.80 -12.60
CA SER A 326 6.88 -22.25 -12.26
C SER A 326 6.77 -20.90 -11.53
N ALA A 327 5.86 -20.03 -11.97
CA ALA A 327 5.61 -18.74 -11.33
C ALA A 327 5.04 -18.91 -9.91
N ILE A 328 4.09 -19.83 -9.73
CA ILE A 328 3.51 -20.13 -8.42
C ILE A 328 4.56 -20.75 -7.48
N LEU A 329 5.34 -21.73 -7.95
CA LEU A 329 6.37 -22.37 -7.13
C LEU A 329 7.45 -21.36 -6.70
N ALA A 330 7.93 -20.51 -7.61
CA ALA A 330 8.88 -19.45 -7.28
C ALA A 330 8.30 -18.42 -6.32
N MET A 331 7.02 -18.03 -6.49
CA MET A 331 6.33 -17.13 -5.56
C MET A 331 6.23 -17.74 -4.15
N CYS A 332 5.77 -19.00 -4.03
CA CYS A 332 5.61 -19.65 -2.73
C CYS A 332 6.95 -19.89 -2.02
N MET A 333 8.00 -20.29 -2.75
CA MET A 333 9.33 -20.49 -2.17
C MET A 333 10.00 -19.17 -1.78
N ALA A 334 9.87 -18.12 -2.59
CA ALA A 334 10.35 -16.77 -2.25
C ALA A 334 9.63 -16.19 -1.03
N GLY A 335 8.30 -16.37 -0.95
CA GLY A 335 7.51 -15.96 0.22
C GLY A 335 7.90 -16.74 1.47
N GLY A 336 8.02 -18.07 1.38
CA GLY A 336 8.48 -18.91 2.48
C GLY A 336 9.87 -18.54 3.00
N LEU A 337 10.82 -18.24 2.09
CA LEU A 337 12.15 -17.74 2.45
C LEU A 337 12.11 -16.35 3.10
N SER A 338 11.25 -15.46 2.61
CA SER A 338 11.10 -14.11 3.17
C SER A 338 10.44 -14.11 4.56
N LEU A 339 9.60 -15.11 4.85
CA LEU A 339 8.92 -15.27 6.14
C LEU A 339 9.67 -16.18 7.12
N SER A 340 10.67 -16.96 6.67
CA SER A 340 11.35 -17.94 7.54
C SER A 340 11.99 -17.30 8.77
N GLY A 341 12.47 -16.06 8.65
CA GLY A 341 13.04 -15.29 9.75
C GLY A 341 12.06 -14.91 10.87
N HIS A 342 10.76 -15.02 10.66
CA HIS A 342 9.76 -14.87 11.73
C HIS A 342 9.70 -16.10 12.65
N PHE A 343 10.01 -17.29 12.11
CA PHE A 343 9.93 -18.56 12.84
C PHE A 343 11.31 -19.10 13.27
N ILE A 344 12.40 -18.61 12.65
CA ILE A 344 13.77 -19.09 12.86
C ILE A 344 14.66 -17.87 13.12
N SER A 345 15.08 -17.66 14.37
CA SER A 345 15.86 -16.48 14.80
C SER A 345 17.14 -16.27 13.98
N SER A 346 17.83 -17.36 13.61
CA SER A 346 19.04 -17.30 12.76
C SER A 346 18.79 -16.76 11.34
N LEU A 347 17.52 -16.63 10.93
CA LEU A 347 17.08 -16.09 9.64
C LEU A 347 16.32 -14.76 9.76
N GLU A 348 16.21 -14.18 10.95
CA GLU A 348 15.53 -12.89 11.20
C GLU A 348 15.95 -11.77 10.21
N PRO A 349 17.23 -11.64 9.81
CA PRO A 349 17.63 -10.69 8.76
C PRO A 349 16.85 -10.80 7.44
N LEU A 350 16.39 -11.99 7.05
CA LEU A 350 15.59 -12.18 5.84
C LEU A 350 14.17 -11.62 5.97
N TYR A 351 13.61 -11.65 7.18
CA TYR A 351 12.28 -11.15 7.49
C TYR A 351 12.27 -9.62 7.61
N ASN A 352 13.29 -9.06 8.26
CA ASN A 352 13.50 -7.61 8.32
C ASN A 352 13.83 -7.00 6.92
N LEU A 353 14.30 -7.82 5.98
CA LEU A 353 14.54 -7.47 4.57
C LEU A 353 13.49 -8.07 3.61
N SER A 354 12.33 -8.52 4.12
CA SER A 354 11.31 -9.30 3.39
C SER A 354 10.85 -8.70 2.05
N PHE A 355 10.79 -7.37 1.92
CA PHE A 355 10.49 -6.71 0.64
C PHE A 355 11.56 -6.98 -0.43
N PHE A 356 12.84 -6.86 -0.07
CA PHE A 356 13.95 -7.08 -0.99
C PHE A 356 14.18 -8.58 -1.23
N VAL A 357 14.12 -9.39 -0.16
CA VAL A 357 14.31 -10.85 -0.23
C VAL A 357 13.25 -11.47 -1.13
N GLY A 358 11.98 -11.09 -1.00
CA GLY A 358 10.90 -11.65 -1.82
C GLY A 358 11.03 -11.29 -3.32
N ILE A 359 11.38 -10.04 -3.64
CA ILE A 359 11.66 -9.64 -5.04
C ILE A 359 12.86 -10.40 -5.60
N ILE A 360 14.02 -10.38 -4.93
CA ILE A 360 15.27 -10.94 -5.46
C ILE A 360 15.16 -12.47 -5.59
N SER A 361 14.68 -13.16 -4.56
CA SER A 361 14.55 -14.62 -4.59
C SER A 361 13.52 -15.10 -5.62
N SER A 362 12.38 -14.41 -5.77
CA SER A 362 11.39 -14.79 -6.79
C SER A 362 11.88 -14.60 -8.23
N ILE A 363 12.66 -13.54 -8.51
CA ILE A 363 13.34 -13.36 -9.80
C ILE A 363 14.27 -14.54 -10.09
N LEU A 364 15.16 -14.87 -9.15
CA LEU A 364 16.15 -15.94 -9.31
C LEU A 364 15.49 -17.33 -9.45
N LEU A 365 14.55 -17.67 -8.57
CA LEU A 365 13.83 -18.95 -8.60
C LEU A 365 12.98 -19.11 -9.87
N TYR A 366 12.35 -18.04 -10.35
CA TYR A 366 11.51 -18.12 -11.55
C TYR A 366 12.33 -18.26 -12.84
N LEU A 367 13.46 -17.55 -12.94
CA LEU A 367 14.45 -17.75 -14.01
C LEU A 367 15.00 -19.18 -13.98
N LEU A 368 15.35 -19.71 -12.79
CA LEU A 368 15.82 -21.08 -12.62
C LEU A 368 14.77 -22.11 -13.09
N PHE A 369 13.51 -22.01 -12.65
CA PHE A 369 12.46 -22.96 -13.07
C PHE A 369 12.11 -22.86 -14.55
N ILE A 370 12.28 -21.70 -15.18
CA ILE A 370 12.13 -21.57 -16.64
C ILE A 370 13.33 -22.17 -17.38
N PHE A 371 14.56 -21.98 -16.89
CA PHE A 371 15.73 -22.62 -17.45
C PHE A 371 15.64 -24.15 -17.35
N MET A 372 15.29 -24.68 -16.17
CA MET A 372 15.04 -26.11 -15.96
C MET A 372 13.95 -26.64 -16.91
N ASN A 373 12.79 -25.97 -17.02
CA ASN A 373 11.74 -26.39 -17.96
C ASN A 373 12.18 -26.31 -19.43
N THR A 374 13.09 -25.40 -19.77
CA THR A 374 13.67 -25.27 -21.13
C THR A 374 14.56 -26.46 -21.44
N VAL A 375 15.48 -26.80 -20.54
CA VAL A 375 16.45 -27.89 -20.70
C VAL A 375 15.77 -29.27 -20.63
N ILE A 376 14.86 -29.47 -19.68
CA ILE A 376 14.24 -30.78 -19.40
C ILE A 376 13.13 -31.12 -20.42
N PHE A 377 12.34 -30.13 -20.87
CA PHE A 377 11.17 -30.39 -21.72
C PHE A 377 11.26 -29.79 -23.14
N GLY A 378 12.39 -29.16 -23.52
CA GLY A 378 12.65 -28.62 -24.87
C GLY A 378 11.72 -27.49 -25.36
N LYS A 379 10.72 -27.10 -24.56
CA LYS A 379 9.51 -26.34 -24.97
C LYS A 379 9.72 -24.85 -25.26
N PHE A 380 10.95 -24.39 -25.45
CA PHE A 380 11.25 -23.00 -25.82
C PHE A 380 11.37 -22.77 -27.33
N GLY A 381 11.59 -23.82 -28.13
CA GLY A 381 11.82 -23.70 -29.58
C GLY A 381 10.67 -23.07 -30.38
N SER A 382 9.42 -23.15 -29.88
CA SER A 382 8.26 -22.53 -30.54
C SER A 382 8.10 -21.03 -30.25
N ARG A 383 8.79 -20.48 -29.24
CA ARG A 383 8.55 -19.12 -28.70
C ARG A 383 9.11 -17.96 -29.53
N GLN A 384 9.92 -18.23 -30.57
CA GLN A 384 10.50 -17.17 -31.41
C GLN A 384 10.01 -17.20 -32.86
N ASN A 385 9.80 -18.37 -33.46
CA ASN A 385 9.50 -18.49 -34.90
C ASN A 385 8.11 -18.00 -35.33
N LYS A 386 7.23 -17.60 -34.39
CA LYS A 386 5.93 -16.94 -34.68
C LYS A 386 5.97 -15.41 -34.61
N ALA A 387 7.13 -14.81 -34.30
CA ALA A 387 7.28 -13.35 -34.25
C ALA A 387 7.85 -12.75 -35.56
N SER A 388 7.94 -13.56 -36.62
CA SER A 388 8.60 -13.27 -37.90
C SER A 388 7.86 -13.86 -39.11
N SER A 389 6.53 -14.04 -38.99
CA SER A 389 5.63 -14.60 -40.01
C SER A 389 4.31 -13.84 -40.00
#